data_AF-D4VH56-F1
#
_entry.id   AF-D4VH56-F1
#
_cell.length_a   1.000
_cell.length_b   1.000
_cell.length_c   1.000
_cell.angle_alpha   90.00
_cell.angle_beta   90.00
_cell.angle_gamma   90.00
#
_symmetry.space_group_name_H-M   'P 1'
#
loop_
_entity.id
_entity.type
_entity.pdbx_description
1 polymer ?
#
loop_
_entity_poly.entity_id
_entity_poly.type
_entity_poly.pdbx_seq_one_letter_code
_entity_poly.pdbx_strand_id
1 'polypeptide(L)' 'MTHFNSATANGQLADNEVLEVIKAVNNTWALCVPDKFAYPTETTVITNAYSKFADWAHDQSSTTDWYKTVSSDKVIQY' A
#
# COMPACT_ATOMS: atom_id res chain seq x y z
N MET A 1 -6.99 26.47 -2.56
CA MET A 1 -6.81 25.24 -3.36
C MET A 1 -5.86 24.33 -2.61
N THR A 2 -6.38 23.33 -1.91
CA THR A 2 -5.56 22.28 -1.28
C THR A 2 -5.38 21.15 -2.29
N HIS A 3 -4.20 21.07 -2.91
CA HIS A 3 -3.83 19.95 -3.76
C HIS A 3 -3.58 18.72 -2.87
N PHE A 4 -4.39 17.68 -3.06
CA PHE A 4 -4.13 16.37 -2.48
C PHE A 4 -3.20 15.61 -3.44
N ASN A 5 -1.90 15.63 -3.15
CA ASN A 5 -0.90 14.83 -3.89
C ASN A 5 -0.87 13.38 -3.36
N SER A 6 -2.01 12.71 -3.36
CA SER A 6 -2.08 11.28 -3.08
C SER A 6 -3.09 10.66 -4.01
N ALA A 7 -2.62 9.80 -4.91
CA ALA A 7 -3.46 9.00 -5.76
C ALA A 7 -4.15 7.92 -4.89
N THR A 8 -5.21 8.30 -4.17
CA THR A 8 -6.19 7.31 -3.71
C THR A 8 -6.91 6.79 -4.95
N ALA A 9 -6.72 5.51 -5.26
CA ALA A 9 -7.37 4.83 -6.36
C ALA A 9 -8.90 4.90 -6.20
N ASN A 10 -9.49 5.91 -6.85
CA ASN A 10 -10.87 6.05 -7.30
C ASN A 10 -11.95 5.28 -6.50
N GLY A 11 -12.42 5.84 -5.37
CA GLY A 11 -13.60 5.28 -4.69
C GLY A 11 -13.90 5.92 -3.33
N GLN A 12 -14.77 6.94 -3.34
CA GLN A 12 -15.36 7.66 -2.21
C GLN A 12 -14.37 8.43 -1.30
N LEU A 13 -14.48 9.76 -1.35
CA LEU A 13 -13.87 10.64 -0.33
C LEU A 13 -14.46 10.22 1.02
N ALA A 14 -13.62 9.79 1.96
CA ALA A 14 -14.06 9.63 3.33
C ALA A 14 -14.59 10.99 3.82
N ASP A 15 -15.62 11.01 4.68
CA ASP A 15 -16.14 12.26 5.23
C ASP A 15 -15.02 13.11 5.83
N ASN A 16 -15.18 14.44 5.84
CA ASN A 16 -14.08 15.38 6.15
C ASN A 16 -13.41 15.10 7.52
N GLU A 17 -14.17 14.60 8.50
CA GLU A 17 -13.66 14.16 9.80
C GLU A 17 -12.79 12.90 9.70
N VAL A 18 -13.15 11.96 8.83
CA VAL A 18 -12.39 10.74 8.56
C VAL A 18 -11.12 11.07 7.76
N LEU A 19 -11.17 12.05 6.84
CA LEU A 19 -10.00 12.55 6.11
C LEU A 19 -8.92 13.14 7.03
N GLU A 20 -9.30 13.86 8.08
CA GLU A 20 -8.36 14.39 9.07
C GLU A 20 -7.70 13.29 9.89
N VAL A 21 -8.46 12.25 10.26
CA VAL A 21 -7.92 11.07 10.95
C VAL A 21 -6.97 10.29 10.04
N ILE A 22 -7.36 9.99 8.78
CA ILE A 22 -6.51 9.27 7.82
C ILE A 22 -5.19 10.00 7.59
N LYS A 23 -5.23 11.33 7.44
CA LYS A 23 -4.03 12.15 7.32
C LYS A 23 -3.17 12.13 8.57
N ALA A 24 -3.79 12.10 9.76
CA ALA A 24 -3.07 12.02 11.03
C ALA A 24 -2.45 10.64 11.28
N VAL A 25 -3.04 9.56 10.77
CA VAL A 25 -2.54 8.17 10.94
C VAL A 25 -1.76 7.63 9.73
N ASN A 26 -1.69 8.39 8.63
CA ASN A 26 -0.98 8.07 7.39
C ASN A 26 -1.32 6.69 6.79
N ASN A 27 -2.59 6.26 6.93
CA ASN A 27 -3.05 4.97 6.43
C ASN A 27 -3.56 5.06 4.98
N THR A 28 -3.16 4.11 4.13
CA THR A 28 -3.63 3.98 2.75
C THR A 28 -4.51 2.74 2.61
N TRP A 29 -5.52 2.80 1.76
CA TRP A 29 -6.45 1.69 1.52
C TRP A 29 -6.28 1.01 0.16
N ALA A 30 -5.43 1.57 -0.70
CA ALA A 30 -5.14 1.03 -2.02
C ALA A 30 -3.69 1.36 -2.43
N LEU A 31 -3.11 0.49 -3.24
CA LEU A 31 -1.77 0.64 -3.82
C LEU A 31 -1.87 0.46 -5.34
N CYS A 32 -1.29 1.41 -6.09
CA CYS A 32 -1.08 1.24 -7.52
C CYS A 32 0.34 0.67 -7.73
N VAL A 33 0.41 -0.61 -8.09
CA VAL A 33 1.69 -1.31 -8.29
C VAL A 33 2.00 -1.37 -9.79
N PRO A 34 3.24 -1.08 -10.24
CA PRO A 34 3.57 -0.98 -11.67
C PRO A 34 3.47 -2.28 -12.49
N ASP A 35 3.41 -3.43 -11.83
CA ASP A 35 3.45 -4.76 -12.44
C ASP A 35 2.47 -5.71 -11.73
N LYS A 36 2.39 -6.97 -12.19
CA LYS A 36 1.58 -8.03 -11.58
C LYS A 36 1.88 -8.12 -10.08
N PHE A 37 0.87 -7.82 -9.29
CA PHE A 37 0.93 -7.89 -7.84
C PHE A 37 0.45 -9.25 -7.36
N ALA A 38 1.28 -9.97 -6.59
CA ALA A 38 0.87 -11.22 -5.95
C ALA A 38 0.15 -10.88 -4.63
N TYR A 39 -1.16 -11.06 -4.59
CA TYR A 39 -1.94 -10.71 -3.41
C TYR A 39 -1.51 -11.57 -2.22
N PRO A 40 -1.23 -10.98 -1.04
CA PRO A 40 -1.07 -11.74 0.18
C PRO A 40 -2.29 -12.64 0.41
N THR A 41 -2.07 -13.84 0.95
CA THR A 41 -3.18 -14.71 1.36
C THR A 41 -4.05 -14.01 2.41
N GLU A 42 -5.33 -14.40 2.51
CA GLU A 42 -6.24 -13.79 3.48
C GLU A 42 -5.63 -13.77 4.88
N THR A 43 -5.81 -12.64 5.59
CA THR A 43 -5.25 -12.34 6.92
C THR A 43 -3.73 -12.16 7.00
N THR A 44 -2.97 -12.38 5.92
CA THR A 44 -1.53 -12.11 5.89
C THR A 44 -1.25 -10.61 5.82
N VAL A 45 -0.51 -10.10 6.80
CA VAL A 45 -0.01 -8.72 6.80
C VAL A 45 0.95 -8.53 5.63
N ILE A 46 0.81 -7.43 4.89
CA ILE A 46 1.61 -7.16 3.67
C ILE A 46 3.12 -7.18 3.93
N THR A 47 3.59 -6.70 5.09
CA THR A 47 5.02 -6.73 5.46
C THR A 47 5.56 -8.15 5.67
N ASN A 48 4.69 -9.13 5.91
CA ASN A 48 5.08 -10.54 5.99
C ASN A 48 5.19 -11.18 4.60
N ALA A 49 4.43 -10.69 3.63
CA ALA A 49 4.51 -11.14 2.24
C ALA A 49 5.63 -10.44 1.46
N TYR A 50 5.86 -9.16 1.75
CA TYR A 50 6.81 -8.27 1.09
C TYR A 50 7.71 -7.60 2.14
N SER A 51 8.87 -8.19 2.42
CA SER A 51 9.75 -7.74 3.51
C SER A 51 10.26 -6.29 3.36
N LYS A 52 10.41 -5.82 2.12
CA LYS A 52 10.86 -4.45 1.80
C LYS A 52 9.71 -3.41 1.75
N PHE A 53 8.46 -3.84 1.91
CA PHE A 53 7.32 -2.92 1.81
C PHE A 53 7.36 -1.82 2.87
N ALA A 54 7.79 -2.14 4.10
CA ALA A 54 7.90 -1.16 5.17
C ALA A 54 8.94 -0.08 4.88
N ASP A 55 10.10 -0.47 4.32
CA ASP A 55 11.16 0.46 3.93
C ASP A 55 10.66 1.42 2.84
N TRP A 56 9.99 0.90 1.81
CA TRP A 56 9.36 1.71 0.77
C TRP A 56 8.24 2.61 1.31
N ALA A 57 7.41 2.11 2.23
CA ALA A 57 6.33 2.90 2.81
C ALA A 57 6.87 4.07 3.66
N HIS A 58 8.03 3.87 4.29
CA HIS A 58 8.73 4.91 5.05
C HIS A 58 9.43 5.92 4.15
N ASP A 59 10.07 5.46 3.07
CA ASP A 59 10.72 6.28 2.05
C ASP A 59 10.42 5.72 0.64
N GLN A 60 9.48 6.37 -0.05
CA GLN A 60 8.99 5.95 -1.37
C GLN A 60 10.03 6.09 -2.49
N SER A 61 11.19 6.70 -2.21
CA SER A 61 12.34 6.74 -3.12
C SER A 61 13.29 5.54 -2.94
N SER A 62 13.13 4.79 -1.85
CA SER A 62 13.93 3.61 -1.51
C SER A 62 13.18 2.31 -1.83
N THR A 63 13.90 1.22 -2.12
CA THR A 63 13.32 -0.12 -2.37
C THR A 63 12.13 -0.10 -3.34
N THR A 64 12.25 0.71 -4.42
CA THR A 64 11.16 0.96 -5.39
C THR A 64 10.68 -0.29 -6.12
N ASP A 65 11.41 -1.39 -6.00
CA ASP A 65 11.12 -2.72 -6.52
C ASP A 65 10.61 -3.71 -5.45
N TRP A 66 10.17 -3.23 -4.28
CA TRP A 66 9.70 -4.05 -3.16
C TRP A 66 8.69 -5.14 -3.56
N TYR A 67 7.86 -4.87 -4.57
CA TYR A 67 6.80 -5.75 -5.05
C TYR A 67 7.30 -6.93 -5.91
N LYS A 68 8.60 -6.98 -6.25
CA LYS A 68 9.17 -8.05 -7.09
C LYS A 68 9.57 -9.30 -6.32
N THR A 69 9.80 -9.18 -5.02
CA THR A 69 10.26 -10.30 -4.18
C THR A 69 9.23 -10.57 -3.10
N VAL A 70 8.72 -11.81 -3.09
CA VAL A 70 7.65 -12.26 -2.21
C VAL A 70 8.04 -13.49 -1.42
N SER A 71 7.46 -13.65 -0.23
CA SER A 71 7.42 -14.95 0.44
C SER A 71 6.35 -15.81 -0.23
N SER A 72 6.75 -16.86 -0.93
CA SER A 72 5.86 -17.67 -1.79
C SER A 72 4.76 -18.41 -1.03
N ASP A 73 4.93 -18.64 0.27
CA ASP A 73 3.95 -19.23 1.19
C ASP A 73 2.95 -18.20 1.76
N LYS A 74 3.16 -16.91 1.46
CA LYS A 74 2.36 -15.78 1.98
C LYS A 74 1.53 -15.07 0.93
N VAL A 75 1.61 -15.52 -0.32
CA VAL A 75 0.88 -14.93 -1.46
C VAL A 75 0.06 -16.00 -2.17
N ILE A 76 -1.00 -15.57 -2.84
CA ILE A 76 -1.81 -16.42 -3.72
C ILE A 76 -0.96 -16.80 -4.94
N GLN A 77 -0.90 -18.10 -5.23
CA GLN A 77 -0.27 -18.63 -6.45
C GLN A 77 -1.35 -18.81 -7.52
N TYR A 78 -1.08 -18.30 -8.72
CA TYR A 78 -1.97 -18.38 -9.89
C TYR A 78 -1.41 -19.31 -10.93
#